data_AF-A0A846NGL6-F1
#
_entry.id   AF-A0A846NGL6-F1
#
_cell.length_a   1.000
_cell.length_b   1.000
_cell.length_c   1.000
_cell.angle_alpha   90.00
_cell.angle_beta   90.00
_cell.angle_gamma   90.00
#
_symmetry.space_group_name_H-M   'P 1'
#
loop_
_entity.id
_entity.type
_entity.pdbx_description
1 polymer ?
#
loop_
_entity_poly.entity_id
_entity_poly.type
_entity_poly.pdbx_seq_one_letter_code
_entity_poly.pdbx_strand_id
1 'polypeptide(L)'
;MSAYGVFPYVYPIRTAEMKCKERYIGFRFVGKIPKILFPNKDIFTVCYAYFRWLDDIVDSVRLDPEVVRFKIKREHQFLELLYGEKETPEELSTEELFLAHLVRFDIQHAKNMQEDIERLLSALEFDAKRHGHICSKEEINRYIENNAIPYINIALKIFDVFDLPKENLYELGRCGFIIDYINDLKTDIELGYINIPKEELVAYRINLGDFNSAALRQWVQDKLDYLGNQISESENGLNRLSGLAGIFAYFLLRKRKIKLRILKDKWR
;
A
#
# COMPACT_ATOMS: atom_id res chain seq x y z
N MET A 1 13.55 2.34 -31.83
CA MET A 1 12.94 3.48 -31.08
C MET A 1 12.65 2.96 -29.69
N SER A 2 13.08 3.62 -28.61
CA SER A 2 12.73 3.11 -27.27
C SER A 2 11.21 3.21 -27.09
N ALA A 3 10.61 2.19 -26.48
CA ALA A 3 9.18 2.13 -26.21
C ALA A 3 8.63 3.37 -25.46
N TYR A 4 9.52 4.14 -24.84
CA TYR A 4 9.22 5.33 -24.05
C TYR A 4 8.92 6.60 -24.89
N GLY A 5 9.04 6.55 -26.21
CA GLY A 5 8.74 7.68 -27.10
C GLY A 5 7.26 7.92 -27.40
N VAL A 6 6.36 6.99 -27.06
CA VAL A 6 4.99 6.95 -27.61
C VAL A 6 3.92 7.61 -26.71
N PHE A 7 4.17 7.77 -25.40
CA PHE A 7 3.13 8.21 -24.46
C PHE A 7 3.30 9.67 -24.00
N PRO A 8 2.31 10.56 -24.21
CA PRO A 8 2.39 11.94 -23.76
C PRO A 8 2.33 12.04 -22.23
N TYR A 9 3.42 12.51 -21.63
CA TYR A 9 3.66 12.57 -20.18
C TYR A 9 2.57 13.30 -19.36
N VAL A 10 1.85 14.25 -19.96
CA VAL A 10 0.93 15.14 -19.22
C VAL A 10 -0.43 14.48 -18.96
N TYR A 11 -0.91 13.62 -19.87
CA TYR A 11 -2.26 13.06 -19.77
C TYR A 11 -2.40 12.08 -18.58
N PRO A 12 -1.52 11.08 -18.40
CA PRO A 12 -1.66 10.11 -17.32
C PRO A 12 -1.52 10.73 -15.92
N ILE A 13 -0.65 11.73 -15.75
CA ILE A 13 -0.46 12.41 -14.46
C ILE A 13 -1.74 13.14 -14.02
N ARG A 14 -2.41 13.86 -14.92
CA ARG A 14 -3.66 14.57 -14.58
C ARG A 14 -4.76 13.58 -14.20
N THR A 15 -4.89 12.47 -14.93
CA THR A 15 -5.86 11.42 -14.61
C THR A 15 -5.55 10.78 -13.25
N ALA A 16 -4.29 10.45 -12.98
CA ALA A 16 -3.85 9.94 -11.69
C ALA A 16 -4.19 10.92 -10.55
N GLU A 17 -3.92 12.22 -10.71
CA GLU A 17 -4.26 13.24 -9.72
C GLU A 17 -5.77 13.31 -9.44
N MET A 18 -6.61 13.26 -10.48
CA MET A 18 -8.07 13.27 -10.30
C MET A 18 -8.53 12.05 -9.49
N LYS A 19 -8.11 10.85 -9.91
CA LYS A 19 -8.43 9.60 -9.21
C LYS A 19 -7.97 9.61 -7.75
N CYS A 20 -6.77 10.12 -7.47
CA CYS A 20 -6.25 10.25 -6.10
C CYS A 20 -7.08 11.20 -5.24
N LYS A 21 -7.52 12.35 -5.80
CA LYS A 21 -8.28 13.38 -5.06
C LYS A 21 -9.70 12.96 -4.71
N GLU A 22 -10.29 12.07 -5.51
CA GLU A 22 -11.60 11.46 -5.26
C GLU A 22 -11.54 10.45 -4.11
N ARG A 23 -10.44 9.69 -4.01
CA ARG A 23 -10.32 8.57 -3.05
C ARG A 23 -9.66 8.95 -1.72
N TYR A 24 -8.64 9.81 -1.73
CA TYR A 24 -7.86 10.11 -0.53
C TYR A 24 -7.69 11.61 -0.33
N ILE A 25 -8.36 12.12 0.71
CA ILE A 25 -8.30 13.55 1.05
C ILE A 25 -6.86 14.01 1.35
N GLY A 26 -6.00 13.11 1.83
CA GLY A 26 -4.58 13.40 2.06
C GLY A 26 -3.80 13.71 0.78
N PHE A 27 -4.20 13.19 -0.39
CA PHE A 27 -3.58 13.50 -1.68
C PHE A 27 -3.87 14.94 -2.11
N ARG A 28 -4.95 15.56 -1.59
CA ARG A 28 -5.21 16.99 -1.77
C ARG A 28 -4.15 17.86 -1.10
N PHE A 29 -3.49 17.35 -0.06
CA PHE A 29 -2.36 18.04 0.58
C PHE A 29 -1.06 17.77 -0.17
N VAL A 30 -0.78 16.53 -0.57
CA VAL A 30 0.41 16.18 -1.37
C VAL A 30 0.46 16.98 -2.67
N GLY A 31 -0.68 17.13 -3.36
CA GLY A 31 -0.77 17.92 -4.59
C GLY A 31 -0.49 19.41 -4.40
N LYS A 32 -0.63 19.95 -3.18
CA LYS A 32 -0.34 21.36 -2.86
C LYS A 32 1.12 21.60 -2.49
N ILE A 33 1.90 20.55 -2.23
CA ILE A 33 3.29 20.73 -1.85
C ILE A 33 4.09 21.21 -3.09
N PRO A 34 4.83 22.32 -2.99
CA PRO A 34 5.66 22.81 -4.08
C PRO A 34 6.61 21.74 -4.62
N LYS A 35 6.76 21.64 -5.95
CA LYS A 35 7.69 20.70 -6.60
C LYS A 35 9.15 20.92 -6.18
N ILE A 36 9.51 22.13 -5.76
CA ILE A 36 10.85 22.38 -5.21
C ILE A 36 11.13 21.58 -3.92
N LEU A 37 10.09 21.25 -3.16
CA LEU A 37 10.20 20.41 -1.97
C LEU A 37 10.02 18.91 -2.30
N PHE A 38 9.20 18.58 -3.29
CA PHE A 38 8.98 17.19 -3.74
C PHE A 38 8.99 17.11 -5.27
N PRO A 39 10.19 17.01 -5.89
CA PRO A 39 10.34 17.13 -7.35
C PRO A 39 9.59 16.04 -8.11
N ASN A 40 9.55 14.82 -7.56
CA ASN A 40 8.95 13.66 -8.20
C ASN A 40 7.56 13.29 -7.66
N LYS A 41 6.85 14.24 -7.02
CA LYS A 41 5.50 13.99 -6.46
C LYS A 41 4.49 13.48 -7.48
N ASP A 42 4.66 13.83 -8.75
CA ASP A 42 3.77 13.40 -9.83
C ASP A 42 3.96 11.90 -10.10
N ILE A 43 5.20 11.40 -10.06
CA ILE A 43 5.49 9.97 -10.16
C ILE A 43 4.94 9.21 -8.96
N PHE A 44 5.06 9.76 -7.75
CA PHE A 44 4.43 9.19 -6.56
C PHE A 44 2.90 9.10 -6.72
N THR A 45 2.28 10.12 -7.32
CA THR A 45 0.84 10.14 -7.60
C THR A 45 0.44 9.07 -8.61
N VAL A 46 1.23 8.91 -9.69
CA VAL A 46 1.05 7.85 -10.69
C VAL A 46 1.17 6.46 -10.05
N CYS A 47 2.21 6.24 -9.24
CA CYS A 47 2.41 4.99 -8.50
C CYS A 47 1.21 4.66 -7.61
N TYR A 48 0.74 5.61 -6.80
CA TYR A 48 -0.41 5.38 -5.93
C TYR A 48 -1.69 5.13 -6.73
N ALA A 49 -1.93 5.89 -7.79
CA ALA A 49 -3.12 5.72 -8.63
C ALA A 49 -3.16 4.34 -9.30
N TYR A 50 -2.01 3.82 -9.74
CA TYR A 50 -1.89 2.49 -10.33
C TYR A 50 -2.29 1.39 -9.34
N PHE A 51 -1.62 1.33 -8.19
CA PHE A 51 -1.91 0.28 -7.22
C PHE A 51 -3.30 0.42 -6.61
N ARG A 52 -3.83 1.63 -6.41
CA ARG A 52 -5.21 1.79 -5.94
C ARG A 52 -6.24 1.33 -6.97
N TRP A 53 -5.97 1.49 -8.26
CA TRP A 53 -6.85 0.95 -9.30
C TRP A 53 -6.83 -0.58 -9.30
N LEU A 54 -5.66 -1.19 -9.15
CA LEU A 54 -5.57 -2.65 -9.11
C LEU A 54 -6.22 -3.21 -7.84
N ASP A 55 -6.05 -2.55 -6.69
CA ASP A 55 -6.76 -2.81 -5.44
C ASP A 55 -8.29 -2.71 -5.61
N ASP A 56 -8.79 -1.68 -6.31
CA ASP A 56 -10.22 -1.57 -6.65
C ASP A 56 -10.72 -2.75 -7.53
N ILE A 57 -9.86 -3.34 -8.37
CA ILE A 57 -10.19 -4.55 -9.14
C ILE A 57 -10.28 -5.77 -8.22
N VAL A 58 -9.32 -5.92 -7.31
CA VAL A 58 -9.28 -7.04 -6.36
C VAL A 58 -10.45 -7.00 -5.38
N ASP A 59 -10.81 -5.83 -4.89
CA ASP A 59 -11.91 -5.63 -3.95
C ASP A 59 -13.31 -5.64 -4.62
N SER A 60 -13.37 -5.75 -5.95
CA SER A 60 -14.63 -5.62 -6.66
C SER A 60 -15.52 -6.85 -6.50
N VAL A 61 -16.58 -6.71 -5.70
CA VAL A 61 -17.67 -7.70 -5.57
C VAL A 61 -18.46 -7.94 -6.87
N ARG A 62 -18.22 -7.12 -7.91
CA ARG A 62 -18.91 -7.21 -9.20
C ARG A 62 -18.15 -8.05 -10.23
N LEU A 63 -16.86 -8.28 -10.00
CA LEU A 63 -16.02 -9.03 -10.93
C LEU A 63 -15.97 -10.50 -10.52
N ASP A 64 -15.94 -11.38 -11.52
CA ASP A 64 -15.68 -12.79 -11.29
C ASP A 64 -14.24 -13.01 -10.81
N PRO A 65 -13.99 -13.89 -9.82
CA PRO A 65 -12.63 -14.15 -9.32
C PRO A 65 -11.62 -14.58 -10.41
N GLU A 66 -12.05 -15.30 -11.46
CA GLU A 66 -11.18 -15.62 -12.60
C GLU A 66 -10.80 -14.39 -13.41
N VAL A 67 -11.73 -13.43 -13.56
CA VAL A 67 -11.45 -12.15 -14.23
C VAL A 67 -10.43 -11.35 -13.43
N VAL A 68 -10.56 -11.30 -12.11
CA VAL A 68 -9.58 -10.65 -11.22
C VAL A 68 -8.21 -11.31 -11.37
N ARG A 69 -8.13 -12.65 -11.30
CA ARG A 69 -6.87 -13.39 -11.50
C ARG A 69 -6.25 -13.14 -12.87
N PHE A 70 -7.05 -13.12 -13.93
CA PHE A 70 -6.59 -12.83 -15.28
C PHE A 70 -6.00 -11.42 -15.37
N LYS A 71 -6.66 -10.41 -14.77
CA LYS A 71 -6.15 -9.04 -14.72
C LYS A 71 -4.82 -8.95 -14.00
N ILE A 72 -4.68 -9.53 -12.80
CA ILE A 72 -3.42 -9.50 -12.05
C ILE A 72 -2.29 -10.20 -12.83
N LYS A 73 -2.58 -11.37 -13.43
CA LYS A 73 -1.61 -12.09 -14.27
C LYS A 73 -1.15 -11.24 -15.45
N ARG A 74 -2.08 -10.52 -16.10
CA ARG A 74 -1.75 -9.59 -17.18
C ARG A 74 -0.82 -8.48 -16.68
N GLU A 75 -1.06 -7.91 -15.51
CA GLU A 75 -0.20 -6.87 -14.95
C GLU A 75 1.23 -7.37 -14.66
N HIS A 76 1.38 -8.60 -14.15
CA HIS A 76 2.71 -9.23 -14.01
C HIS A 76 3.43 -9.37 -15.36
N GLN A 77 2.75 -9.90 -16.37
CA GLN A 77 3.31 -10.04 -17.72
C GLN A 77 3.66 -8.68 -18.32
N PHE A 78 2.83 -7.67 -18.07
CA PHE A 78 3.07 -6.32 -18.56
C PHE A 78 4.28 -5.68 -17.89
N LEU A 79 4.48 -5.89 -16.58
CA LEU A 79 5.68 -5.45 -15.87
C LEU A 79 6.95 -6.08 -16.46
N GLU A 80 6.94 -7.39 -16.71
CA GLU A 80 8.06 -8.12 -17.34
C GLU A 80 8.37 -7.57 -18.74
N LEU A 81 7.34 -7.24 -19.53
CA LEU A 81 7.52 -6.61 -20.84
C LEU A 81 8.18 -5.23 -20.73
N LEU A 82 7.74 -4.41 -19.77
CA LEU A 82 8.23 -3.05 -19.58
C LEU A 82 9.71 -2.99 -19.15
N TYR A 83 10.15 -3.90 -18.28
CA TYR A 83 11.57 -3.99 -17.87
C TYR A 83 12.44 -4.79 -18.86
N GLY A 84 11.85 -5.70 -19.64
CA GLY A 84 12.57 -6.52 -20.61
C GLY A 84 12.92 -5.84 -21.94
N GLU A 85 12.69 -4.53 -22.07
CA GLU A 85 12.87 -3.74 -23.30
C GLU A 85 12.19 -4.34 -24.56
N LYS A 86 11.11 -5.08 -24.37
CA LYS A 86 10.32 -5.67 -25.47
C LYS A 86 9.33 -4.63 -26.04
N GLU A 87 8.78 -4.92 -27.21
CA GLU A 87 7.72 -4.08 -27.79
C GLU A 87 6.55 -3.95 -26.80
N THR A 88 6.19 -2.70 -26.50
CA THR A 88 5.00 -2.40 -25.70
C THR A 88 3.74 -2.77 -26.49
N PRO A 89 2.69 -3.31 -25.85
CA PRO A 89 1.42 -3.56 -26.51
C PRO A 89 0.91 -2.31 -27.25
N GLU A 90 0.29 -2.50 -28.42
CA GLU A 90 -0.26 -1.40 -29.23
C GLU A 90 -1.39 -0.65 -28.48
N GLU A 91 -2.15 -1.35 -27.65
CA GLU A 91 -3.26 -0.80 -26.87
C GLU A 91 -3.00 -0.95 -25.37
N LEU A 92 -2.87 0.20 -24.68
CA LEU A 92 -2.79 0.30 -23.24
C LEU A 92 -4.01 1.01 -22.69
N SER A 93 -4.56 0.47 -21.60
CA SER A 93 -5.52 1.20 -20.77
C SER A 93 -4.86 2.41 -20.11
N THR A 94 -5.67 3.34 -19.61
CA THR A 94 -5.16 4.54 -18.94
C THR A 94 -4.35 4.20 -17.69
N GLU A 95 -4.72 3.13 -17.00
CA GLU A 95 -4.06 2.68 -15.78
C GLU A 95 -2.78 1.90 -16.06
N GLU A 96 -2.72 1.13 -17.14
CA GLU A 96 -1.46 0.54 -17.64
C GLU A 96 -0.44 1.63 -18.02
N LEU A 97 -0.90 2.79 -18.52
CA LEU A 97 -0.01 3.95 -18.72
C LEU A 97 0.63 4.42 -17.40
N PHE A 98 -0.04 4.28 -16.26
CA PHE A 98 0.56 4.64 -14.97
C PHE A 98 1.76 3.75 -14.65
N LEU A 99 1.64 2.44 -14.84
CA LEU A 99 2.76 1.51 -14.66
C LEU A 99 3.89 1.81 -15.65
N ALA A 100 3.57 2.02 -16.93
CA ALA A 100 4.57 2.35 -17.95
C ALA A 100 5.36 3.62 -17.59
N HIS A 101 4.70 4.65 -17.07
CA HIS A 101 5.36 5.87 -16.58
C HIS A 101 6.23 5.63 -15.35
N LEU A 102 5.78 4.79 -14.41
CA LEU A 102 6.55 4.44 -13.22
C LEU A 102 7.83 3.67 -13.59
N VAL A 103 7.73 2.65 -14.45
CA VAL A 103 8.88 1.86 -14.93
C VAL A 103 9.84 2.71 -15.74
N ARG A 104 9.33 3.58 -16.62
CA ARG A 104 10.17 4.54 -17.34
C ARG A 104 10.98 5.41 -16.39
N PHE A 105 10.34 5.95 -15.34
CA PHE A 105 11.04 6.75 -14.34
C PHE A 105 12.09 5.92 -13.60
N ASP A 106 11.78 4.67 -13.24
CA ASP A 106 12.74 3.76 -12.60
C ASP A 106 14.00 3.59 -13.44
N ILE A 107 13.83 3.24 -14.71
CA ILE A 107 14.93 2.98 -15.66
C ILE A 107 15.73 4.26 -15.94
N GLN A 108 15.06 5.37 -16.25
CA GLN A 108 15.74 6.63 -16.60
C GLN A 108 16.55 7.23 -15.46
N HIS A 109 16.16 6.95 -14.21
CA HIS A 109 16.80 7.49 -13.02
C HIS A 109 17.52 6.43 -12.16
N ALA A 110 17.63 5.18 -12.67
CA ALA A 110 18.24 4.05 -12.00
C ALA A 110 17.80 3.88 -10.53
N LYS A 111 16.49 3.93 -10.26
CA LYS A 111 15.96 3.84 -8.89
C LYS A 111 15.93 2.42 -8.32
N ASN A 112 16.00 1.40 -9.18
CA ASN A 112 15.93 -0.02 -8.84
C ASN A 112 14.63 -0.39 -8.11
N MET A 113 13.47 0.02 -8.61
CA MET A 113 12.16 -0.20 -8.00
C MET A 113 11.48 -1.51 -8.44
N GLN A 114 11.99 -2.21 -9.46
CA GLN A 114 11.39 -3.42 -10.02
C GLN A 114 10.93 -4.43 -8.94
N GLU A 115 11.83 -4.88 -8.06
CA GLU A 115 11.49 -5.87 -7.03
C GLU A 115 10.37 -5.39 -6.09
N ASP A 116 10.38 -4.10 -5.72
CA ASP A 116 9.33 -3.55 -4.86
C ASP A 116 7.97 -3.52 -5.60
N ILE A 117 7.96 -3.20 -6.90
CA ILE A 117 6.74 -3.22 -7.71
C ILE A 117 6.21 -4.66 -7.85
N GLU A 118 7.09 -5.62 -8.11
CA GLU A 118 6.74 -7.06 -8.17
C GLU A 118 6.13 -7.54 -6.85
N ARG A 119 6.71 -7.16 -5.71
CA ARG A 119 6.19 -7.52 -4.38
C ARG A 119 4.79 -6.94 -4.12
N LEU A 120 4.52 -5.70 -4.57
CA LEU A 120 3.18 -5.11 -4.47
C LEU A 120 2.16 -5.83 -5.35
N LEU A 121 2.54 -6.24 -6.58
CA LEU A 121 1.67 -7.06 -7.42
C LEU A 121 1.40 -8.43 -6.78
N SER A 122 2.42 -9.07 -6.19
CA SER A 122 2.24 -10.33 -5.45
C SER A 122 1.35 -10.18 -4.22
N ALA A 123 1.36 -9.03 -3.54
CA ALA A 123 0.44 -8.76 -2.44
C ALA A 123 -1.02 -8.70 -2.93
N LEU A 124 -1.27 -8.07 -4.07
CA LEU A 124 -2.60 -8.02 -4.70
C LEU A 124 -3.04 -9.39 -5.22
N GLU A 125 -2.11 -10.18 -5.76
CA GLU A 125 -2.37 -11.57 -6.14
C GLU A 125 -2.76 -12.44 -4.93
N PHE A 126 -2.09 -12.24 -3.80
CA PHE A 126 -2.43 -12.91 -2.55
C PHE A 126 -3.83 -12.54 -2.08
N ASP A 127 -4.22 -11.25 -2.12
CA ASP A 127 -5.58 -10.82 -1.79
C ASP A 127 -6.64 -11.50 -2.67
N ALA A 128 -6.44 -11.51 -3.99
CA ALA A 128 -7.37 -12.15 -4.91
C ALA A 128 -7.52 -13.66 -4.68
N LYS A 129 -6.47 -14.33 -4.18
CA LYS A 129 -6.49 -15.78 -3.88
C LYS A 129 -7.10 -16.09 -2.52
N ARG A 130 -6.88 -15.24 -1.51
CA ARG A 130 -7.28 -15.53 -0.13
C ARG A 130 -8.73 -15.20 0.20
N HIS A 131 -9.46 -14.55 -0.70
CA HIS A 131 -10.87 -14.23 -0.48
C HIS A 131 -11.66 -15.46 0.02
N GLY A 132 -12.34 -15.32 1.16
CA GLY A 132 -13.10 -16.39 1.82
C GLY A 132 -12.26 -17.40 2.62
N HIS A 133 -10.95 -17.22 2.72
CA HIS A 133 -10.03 -18.14 3.41
C HIS A 133 -9.43 -17.52 4.66
N ILE A 134 -9.32 -18.33 5.72
CA ILE A 134 -8.59 -17.96 6.93
C ILE A 134 -7.12 -18.28 6.73
N CYS A 135 -6.27 -17.26 6.77
CA CYS A 135 -4.83 -17.39 6.59
C CYS A 135 -4.12 -17.66 7.93
N SER A 136 -2.97 -18.33 7.87
CA SER A 136 -2.03 -18.45 8.99
C SER A 136 -1.37 -17.11 9.33
N LYS A 137 -0.78 -17.02 10.51
CA LYS A 137 0.01 -15.87 10.97
C LYS A 137 1.20 -15.60 10.05
N GLU A 138 1.86 -16.64 9.58
CA GLU A 138 3.00 -16.52 8.66
C GLU A 138 2.58 -15.93 7.31
N GLU A 139 1.42 -16.34 6.78
CA GLU A 139 0.86 -15.79 5.55
C GLU A 139 0.46 -14.32 5.71
N ILE A 140 -0.28 -13.99 6.78
CA ILE A 140 -0.68 -12.60 7.05
C ILE A 140 0.55 -11.70 7.25
N ASN A 141 1.56 -12.14 8.00
CA ASN A 141 2.79 -11.36 8.20
C ASN A 141 3.53 -11.12 6.88
N ARG A 142 3.70 -12.16 6.06
CA ARG A 142 4.36 -12.03 4.76
C ARG A 142 3.61 -11.08 3.83
N TYR A 143 2.28 -11.14 3.86
CA TYR A 143 1.43 -10.24 3.10
C TYR A 143 1.60 -8.78 3.56
N ILE A 144 1.57 -8.53 4.88
CA ILE A 144 1.83 -7.20 5.45
C ILE A 144 3.21 -6.69 5.01
N GLU A 145 4.24 -7.53 5.04
CA GLU A 145 5.60 -7.16 4.63
C GLU A 145 5.70 -6.86 3.14
N ASN A 146 5.08 -7.69 2.29
CA ASN A 146 5.06 -7.49 0.84
C ASN A 146 4.20 -6.30 0.40
N ASN A 147 3.36 -5.77 1.27
CA ASN A 147 2.61 -4.56 1.01
C ASN A 147 3.31 -3.32 1.60
N ALA A 148 3.54 -3.31 2.92
CA ALA A 148 4.05 -2.13 3.61
C ALA A 148 5.49 -1.75 3.22
N ILE A 149 6.41 -2.71 3.13
CA ILE A 149 7.84 -2.42 2.91
C ILE A 149 8.09 -1.87 1.50
N PRO A 150 7.59 -2.51 0.42
CA PRO A 150 7.76 -1.99 -0.94
C PRO A 150 7.19 -0.60 -1.15
N TYR A 151 6.02 -0.28 -0.57
CA TYR A 151 5.46 1.07 -0.64
C TYR A 151 6.38 2.13 -0.03
N ILE A 152 7.00 1.83 1.12
CA ILE A 152 7.97 2.72 1.75
C ILE A 152 9.22 2.83 0.87
N ASN A 153 9.74 1.73 0.34
CA ASN A 153 10.91 1.74 -0.53
C ASN A 153 10.69 2.59 -1.80
N ILE A 154 9.58 2.39 -2.49
CA ILE A 154 9.22 3.14 -3.69
C ILE A 154 9.08 4.63 -3.35
N ALA A 155 8.41 4.98 -2.25
CA ALA A 155 8.30 6.38 -1.83
C ALA A 155 9.67 7.02 -1.57
N LEU A 156 10.55 6.34 -0.83
CA LEU A 156 11.91 6.82 -0.54
C LEU A 156 12.73 6.98 -1.84
N LYS A 157 12.65 6.02 -2.76
CA LYS A 157 13.35 6.04 -4.05
C LYS A 157 12.85 7.17 -4.97
N ILE A 158 11.52 7.40 -5.01
CA ILE A 158 10.94 8.50 -5.78
C ILE A 158 11.35 9.85 -5.20
N PHE A 159 11.40 10.00 -3.88
CA PHE A 159 11.73 11.27 -3.23
C PHE A 159 13.22 11.49 -2.98
N ASP A 160 14.07 10.62 -3.51
CA ASP A 160 15.53 10.70 -3.37
C ASP A 160 16.02 10.70 -1.92
N VAL A 161 15.43 9.83 -1.10
CA VAL A 161 15.70 9.71 0.33
C VAL A 161 16.42 8.39 0.62
N PHE A 162 17.75 8.37 0.46
CA PHE A 162 18.53 7.13 0.44
C PHE A 162 19.27 6.77 1.74
N ASP A 163 19.51 7.74 2.64
CA ASP A 163 20.41 7.57 3.79
C ASP A 163 19.70 7.68 5.14
N LEU A 164 18.72 6.81 5.38
CA LEU A 164 18.01 6.74 6.66
C LEU A 164 17.98 5.32 7.21
N PRO A 165 17.91 5.15 8.55
CA PRO A 165 17.48 3.89 9.15
C PRO A 165 16.03 3.59 8.74
N LYS A 166 15.85 2.68 7.77
CA LYS A 166 14.56 2.37 7.17
C LYS A 166 13.70 1.49 8.06
N GLU A 167 14.30 0.83 9.04
CA GLU A 167 13.66 -0.14 9.92
C GLU A 167 12.49 0.48 10.67
N ASN A 168 12.67 1.70 11.21
CA ASN A 168 11.60 2.42 11.90
C ASN A 168 10.48 2.87 10.95
N LEU A 169 10.80 3.15 9.68
CA LEU A 169 9.79 3.48 8.67
C LEU A 169 9.02 2.24 8.22
N TYR A 170 9.70 1.10 8.08
CA TYR A 170 9.07 -0.18 7.78
C TYR A 170 8.11 -0.59 8.89
N GLU A 171 8.56 -0.49 10.15
CA GLU A 171 7.70 -0.83 11.29
C GLU A 171 6.50 0.11 11.39
N LEU A 172 6.70 1.42 11.19
CA LEU A 172 5.59 2.37 11.12
C LEU A 172 4.63 2.08 9.95
N GLY A 173 5.17 1.61 8.82
CA GLY A 173 4.40 1.14 7.66
C GLY A 173 3.52 -0.06 8.02
N ARG A 174 4.11 -1.10 8.61
CA ARG A 174 3.41 -2.30 9.10
C ARG A 174 2.34 -1.95 10.13
N CYS A 175 2.68 -1.14 11.12
CA CYS A 175 1.72 -0.64 12.11
C CYS A 175 0.55 0.09 11.43
N GLY A 176 0.86 0.91 10.43
CA GLY A 176 -0.13 1.64 9.66
C GLY A 176 -1.13 0.73 8.95
N PHE A 177 -0.62 -0.37 8.39
CA PHE A 177 -1.40 -1.37 7.69
C PHE A 177 -2.33 -2.14 8.64
N ILE A 178 -1.80 -2.60 9.78
CA ILE A 178 -2.62 -3.29 10.81
C ILE A 178 -3.68 -2.35 11.40
N ILE A 179 -3.37 -1.06 11.62
CA ILE A 179 -4.34 -0.06 12.05
C ILE A 179 -5.49 0.06 11.06
N ASP A 180 -5.17 0.12 9.76
CA ASP A 180 -6.17 0.24 8.71
C ASP A 180 -7.06 -1.04 8.70
N TYR A 181 -6.49 -2.21 8.94
CA TYR A 181 -7.24 -3.49 9.04
C TYR A 181 -8.16 -3.58 10.26
N ILE A 182 -7.71 -3.11 11.42
CA ILE A 182 -8.57 -3.06 12.62
C ILE A 182 -9.71 -2.05 12.41
N ASN A 183 -9.45 -0.96 11.69
CA ASN A 183 -10.48 0.03 11.39
C ASN A 183 -11.59 -0.56 10.53
N ASP A 184 -11.20 -1.30 9.49
CA ASP A 184 -12.08 -1.82 8.44
C ASP A 184 -12.54 -3.26 8.71
N LEU A 185 -12.10 -3.88 9.82
CA LEU A 185 -12.30 -5.28 10.20
C LEU A 185 -13.71 -5.83 9.92
N LYS A 186 -14.75 -5.08 10.27
CA LYS A 186 -16.14 -5.50 10.03
C LYS A 186 -16.45 -5.58 8.55
N THR A 187 -16.14 -4.52 7.81
CA THR A 187 -16.34 -4.43 6.37
C THR A 187 -15.53 -5.52 5.65
N ASP A 188 -14.27 -5.72 6.05
CA ASP A 188 -13.39 -6.73 5.45
C ASP A 188 -13.97 -8.14 5.60
N ILE A 189 -14.42 -8.51 6.79
CA ILE A 189 -15.05 -9.82 7.03
C ILE A 189 -16.36 -9.98 6.25
N GLU A 190 -17.18 -8.93 6.16
CA GLU A 190 -18.41 -8.94 5.34
C GLU A 190 -18.09 -9.13 3.85
N LEU A 191 -16.93 -8.66 3.39
CA LEU A 191 -16.40 -8.84 2.05
C LEU A 191 -15.57 -10.13 1.88
N GLY A 192 -15.49 -10.99 2.90
CA GLY A 192 -14.76 -12.26 2.84
C GLY A 192 -13.24 -12.15 3.07
N TYR A 193 -12.73 -10.98 3.46
CA TYR A 193 -11.33 -10.78 3.82
C TYR A 193 -11.13 -10.91 5.34
N ILE A 194 -10.50 -12.01 5.75
CA ILE A 194 -10.25 -12.30 7.17
C ILE A 194 -8.80 -11.94 7.50
N ASN A 195 -8.62 -10.78 8.14
CA ASN A 195 -7.30 -10.26 8.51
C ASN A 195 -6.82 -10.74 9.90
N ILE A 196 -7.64 -11.50 10.63
CA ILE A 196 -7.26 -12.13 11.90
C ILE A 196 -6.61 -13.49 11.59
N PRO A 197 -5.33 -13.72 11.98
CA PRO A 197 -4.68 -15.00 11.77
C PRO A 197 -5.43 -16.17 12.42
N LYS A 198 -5.37 -17.35 11.78
CA LYS A 198 -5.97 -18.59 12.28
C LYS A 198 -5.59 -18.89 13.74
N GLU A 199 -4.32 -18.72 14.06
CA GLU A 199 -3.76 -18.98 15.38
C GLU A 199 -4.37 -18.05 16.44
N GLU A 200 -4.63 -16.79 16.06
CA GLU A 200 -5.22 -15.79 16.95
C GLU A 200 -6.73 -16.00 17.11
N LEU A 201 -7.44 -16.43 16.06
CA LEU A 201 -8.84 -16.85 16.17
C LEU A 201 -9.02 -17.97 17.21
N VAL A 202 -8.13 -18.98 17.19
CA VAL A 202 -8.15 -20.09 18.14
C VAL A 202 -7.77 -19.62 19.54
N ALA A 203 -6.66 -18.88 19.68
CA ALA A 203 -6.14 -18.45 20.97
C ALA A 203 -7.13 -17.57 21.75
N TYR A 204 -7.80 -16.65 21.05
CA TYR A 204 -8.79 -15.74 21.66
C TYR A 204 -10.21 -16.29 21.63
N ARG A 205 -10.45 -17.43 20.97
CA ARG A 205 -11.78 -18.03 20.76
C ARG A 205 -12.75 -17.05 20.08
N ILE A 206 -12.27 -16.38 19.04
CA ILE A 206 -13.05 -15.39 18.30
C ILE A 206 -14.06 -16.09 17.40
N ASN A 207 -15.33 -15.69 17.51
CA ASN A 207 -16.36 -16.02 16.55
C ASN A 207 -16.52 -14.85 15.56
N LEU A 208 -16.20 -15.07 14.29
CA LEU A 208 -16.32 -14.06 13.24
C LEU A 208 -17.76 -13.59 12.99
N GLY A 209 -18.77 -14.36 13.43
CA GLY A 209 -20.17 -13.96 13.38
C GLY A 209 -20.63 -13.04 14.54
N ASP A 210 -19.79 -12.84 15.57
CA ASP A 210 -20.12 -12.00 16.73
C ASP A 210 -19.08 -10.89 16.96
N PHE A 211 -19.30 -9.77 16.28
CA PHE A 211 -18.47 -8.56 16.40
C PHE A 211 -18.56 -7.87 17.75
N ASN A 212 -19.56 -8.19 18.57
CA ASN A 212 -19.72 -7.60 19.90
C ASN A 212 -19.18 -8.52 21.00
N SER A 213 -18.56 -9.64 20.64
CA SER A 213 -18.00 -10.58 21.60
C SER A 213 -16.90 -9.94 22.46
N ALA A 214 -16.83 -10.35 23.73
CA ALA A 214 -15.75 -9.95 24.62
C ALA A 214 -14.37 -10.42 24.09
N ALA A 215 -14.33 -11.60 23.47
CA ALA A 215 -13.13 -12.17 22.84
C ALA A 215 -12.56 -11.26 21.74
N LEU A 216 -13.39 -10.80 20.81
CA LEU A 216 -12.94 -9.91 19.75
C LEU A 216 -12.47 -8.57 20.29
N ARG A 217 -13.21 -7.97 21.23
CA ARG A 217 -12.81 -6.71 21.87
C ARG A 217 -11.47 -6.83 22.58
N GLN A 218 -11.25 -7.91 23.32
CA GLN A 218 -9.97 -8.16 23.99
C GLN A 218 -8.83 -8.26 22.97
N TRP A 219 -9.01 -9.05 21.89
CA TRP A 219 -8.00 -9.17 20.84
C TRP A 219 -7.67 -7.82 20.19
N VAL A 220 -8.68 -7.00 19.89
CA VAL A 220 -8.46 -5.66 19.32
C VAL A 220 -7.69 -4.78 20.30
N GLN A 221 -8.05 -4.78 21.59
CA GLN A 221 -7.36 -3.98 22.62
C GLN A 221 -5.88 -4.38 22.73
N ASP A 222 -5.59 -5.68 22.81
CA ASP A 222 -4.23 -6.20 22.90
C ASP A 222 -3.40 -5.83 21.64
N LYS A 223 -4.02 -5.86 20.45
CA LYS A 223 -3.38 -5.39 19.22
C LYS A 223 -3.11 -3.89 19.23
N LEU A 224 -4.07 -3.07 19.66
CA LEU A 224 -3.90 -1.62 19.72
C LEU A 224 -2.84 -1.20 20.75
N ASP A 225 -2.67 -1.96 21.83
CA ASP A 225 -1.60 -1.74 22.81
C ASP A 225 -0.24 -2.14 22.26
N TYR A 226 -0.13 -3.30 21.62
CA TYR A 226 1.08 -3.70 20.88
C TYR A 226 1.50 -2.64 19.86
N LEU A 227 0.56 -2.19 19.01
CA LEU A 227 0.82 -1.16 17.99
C LEU A 227 1.25 0.18 18.62
N GLY A 228 0.68 0.54 19.78
CA GLY A 228 1.09 1.72 20.52
C GLY A 228 2.56 1.67 20.93
N ASN A 229 3.01 0.53 21.45
CA ASN A 229 4.40 0.34 21.85
C ASN A 229 5.35 0.40 20.64
N GLN A 230 5.02 -0.29 19.55
CA GLN A 230 5.84 -0.28 18.32
C GLN A 230 5.97 1.11 17.69
N ILE A 231 4.88 1.89 17.69
CA ILE A 231 4.88 3.27 17.20
C ILE A 231 5.76 4.16 18.09
N SER A 232 5.68 4.01 19.41
CA SER A 232 6.52 4.75 20.37
C SER A 232 8.01 4.40 20.24
N GLU A 233 8.34 3.12 20.02
CA GLU A 233 9.72 2.69 19.76
C GLU A 233 10.25 3.30 18.45
N SER A 234 9.45 3.25 17.38
CA SER A 234 9.81 3.82 16.08
C SER A 234 10.03 5.34 16.13
N GLU A 235 9.23 6.07 16.91
CA GLU A 235 9.36 7.54 17.06
C GLU A 235 10.76 7.98 17.49
N ASN A 236 11.39 7.25 18.42
CA ASN A 236 12.74 7.59 18.90
C ASN A 236 13.79 7.53 17.78
N GLY A 237 13.65 6.57 16.86
CA GLY A 237 14.50 6.47 15.69
C GLY A 237 14.19 7.53 14.64
N LEU A 238 12.91 7.83 14.42
CA LEU A 238 12.45 8.80 13.42
C LEU A 238 12.77 10.25 13.79
N ASN A 239 12.81 10.59 15.08
CA ASN A 239 13.18 11.93 15.55
C ASN A 239 14.62 12.34 15.20
N ARG A 240 15.46 11.39 14.77
CA ARG A 240 16.83 11.65 14.31
C ARG A 240 16.91 12.02 12.84
N LEU A 241 15.82 11.86 12.08
CA LEU A 241 15.77 12.17 10.66
C LEU A 241 15.61 13.67 10.45
N SER A 242 16.29 14.22 9.44
CA SER A 242 16.23 15.64 9.08
C SER A 242 15.75 15.84 7.63
N GLY A 243 15.49 17.08 7.23
CA GLY A 243 15.08 17.41 5.87
C GLY A 243 13.75 16.75 5.46
N LEU A 244 13.66 16.35 4.18
CA LEU A 244 12.44 15.74 3.61
C LEU A 244 12.07 14.41 4.26
N ALA A 245 13.08 13.62 4.64
CA ALA A 245 12.93 12.39 5.39
C ALA A 245 12.19 12.59 6.72
N GLY A 246 12.66 13.55 7.53
CA GLY A 246 12.07 13.86 8.82
C GLY A 246 10.63 14.37 8.68
N ILE A 247 10.37 15.20 7.67
CA ILE A 247 9.02 15.69 7.37
C ILE A 247 8.09 14.52 7.00
N PHE A 248 8.51 13.65 6.10
CA PHE A 248 7.74 12.48 5.67
C PHE A 248 7.44 11.54 6.85
N ALA A 249 8.47 11.19 7.63
CA ALA A 249 8.36 10.37 8.82
C ALA A 249 7.38 10.96 9.85
N TYR A 250 7.49 12.26 10.12
CA TYR A 250 6.61 12.98 11.05
C TYR A 250 5.14 12.91 10.61
N PHE A 251 4.85 13.11 9.32
CA PHE A 251 3.48 13.01 8.82
C PHE A 251 2.91 11.60 8.96
N LEU A 252 3.69 10.57 8.62
CA LEU A 252 3.28 9.17 8.82
C LEU A 252 3.01 8.89 10.30
N LEU A 253 3.94 9.27 11.17
CA LEU A 253 3.86 9.03 12.61
C LEU A 253 2.62 9.69 13.22
N ARG A 254 2.41 10.97 12.92
CA ARG A 254 1.26 11.74 13.40
C ARG A 254 -0.06 11.11 12.91
N LYS A 255 -0.14 10.71 11.63
CA LYS A 255 -1.31 10.02 11.09
C LYS A 255 -1.60 8.72 11.86
N ARG A 256 -0.57 7.90 12.14
CA ARG A 256 -0.75 6.63 12.86
C ARG A 256 -1.18 6.83 14.31
N LYS A 257 -0.57 7.78 15.02
CA LYS A 257 -0.97 8.14 16.40
C LYS A 257 -2.43 8.61 16.48
N ILE A 258 -2.87 9.44 15.53
CA ILE A 258 -4.26 9.93 15.48
C ILE A 258 -5.22 8.76 15.27
N LYS A 259 -4.99 7.93 14.25
CA LYS A 259 -5.84 6.76 13.98
C LYS A 259 -5.87 5.78 15.15
N LEU A 260 -4.71 5.48 15.75
CA LEU A 260 -4.61 4.60 16.90
C LEU A 260 -5.47 5.10 18.07
N ARG A 261 -5.42 6.41 18.37
CA ARG A 261 -6.26 7.01 19.41
C ARG A 261 -7.75 6.83 19.11
N ILE A 262 -8.17 7.15 17.89
CA ILE A 262 -9.57 7.00 17.45
C ILE A 262 -10.03 5.55 17.63
N LEU A 263 -9.19 4.56 17.25
CA LEU A 263 -9.52 3.15 17.41
C LEU A 263 -9.58 2.71 18.87
N LYS A 264 -8.65 3.18 19.73
CA LYS A 264 -8.72 2.90 21.17
C LYS A 264 -10.01 3.43 21.77
N ASP A 265 -10.47 4.61 21.37
CA ASP A 265 -11.74 5.15 21.85
C ASP A 265 -12.96 4.40 21.26
N LYS A 266 -12.88 3.93 20.00
CA LYS A 266 -13.93 3.12 19.35
C LYS A 266 -14.12 1.75 20.00
N TRP A 267 -13.04 1.14 20.49
CA TRP A 267 -13.01 -0.25 20.98
C TRP A 267 -12.85 -0.38 22.51
N ARG A 268 -12.96 0.72 23.25
CA ARG A 268 -13.16 0.72 24.71
C ARG A 268 -14.56 0.23 25.06
#